data_AF-A0A963V1Q7-F1
#
_entry.id   AF-A0A963V1Q7-F1
#
_cell.length_a   1.000
_cell.length_b   1.000
_cell.length_c   1.000
_cell.angle_alpha   90.00
_cell.angle_beta   90.00
_cell.angle_gamma   90.00
#
_symmetry.space_group_name_H-M   'P 1'
#
loop_
_entity.id
_entity.type
_entity.pdbx_description
1 polymer ?
#
loop_
_entity_poly.entity_id
_entity_poly.type
_entity_poly.pdbx_seq_one_letter_code
_entity_poly.pdbx_strand_id
1 'polypeptide(L)' 'MGIQAAEISAILKEQIKNFGQEAEVAEVGRVLSVGDGIARVHGLDNVQAGEMVEF' A
#
# COMPACT_ATOMS: atom_id res chain seq x y z
N MET A 1 16.41 -8.27 -32.91
CA MET A 1 15.59 -8.25 -31.68
C MET A 1 16.28 -7.36 -30.67
N GLY A 2 16.06 -6.05 -30.77
CA GLY A 2 16.54 -5.10 -29.78
C GLY A 2 15.52 -5.08 -28.66
N ILE A 3 15.88 -5.63 -27.51
CA ILE A 3 15.10 -5.47 -26.28
C ILE A 3 14.99 -3.95 -26.08
N GLN A 4 13.79 -3.42 -26.26
CA GLN A 4 13.56 -1.98 -26.23
C GLN A 4 13.86 -1.51 -24.81
N ALA A 5 15.03 -0.88 -24.62
CA ALA A 5 15.45 -0.31 -23.35
C ALA A 5 14.39 0.63 -22.76
N ALA A 6 13.53 1.20 -23.61
CA ALA A 6 12.35 1.97 -23.22
C ALA A 6 11.34 1.16 -22.37
N GLU A 7 11.11 -0.10 -22.69
CA GLU A 7 10.19 -1.00 -21.97
C GLU A 7 10.75 -1.37 -20.59
N ILE A 8 12.02 -1.76 -20.53
CA ILE A 8 12.73 -2.03 -19.27
C ILE A 8 12.77 -0.76 -18.39
N SER A 9 12.98 0.41 -18.99
CA SER A 9 12.99 1.68 -18.27
C SER A 9 11.59 2.06 -17.74
N ALA A 10 10.52 1.69 -18.45
CA ALA A 10 9.15 1.90 -18.00
C ALA A 10 8.83 1.00 -16.80
N ILE A 11 9.20 -0.28 -16.87
CA ILE A 11 9.00 -1.25 -15.77
C ILE A 11 9.79 -0.82 -14.54
N LEU A 12 11.05 -0.42 -14.69
CA LEU A 12 11.87 0.08 -13.58
C LEU A 12 11.29 1.36 -12.97
N LYS A 13 10.79 2.30 -13.79
CA LYS A 13 10.13 3.51 -13.28
C LYS A 13 8.86 3.17 -12.50
N GLU A 14 8.07 2.21 -12.98
CA GLU A 14 6.84 1.78 -12.31
C GLU A 14 7.15 1.07 -10.99
N GLN A 15 8.16 0.19 -10.98
CA GLN A 15 8.66 -0.43 -9.75
C GLN A 15 9.16 0.61 -8.76
N ILE A 16 9.96 1.60 -9.18
CA ILE A 16 10.45 2.68 -8.29
C ILE A 16 9.31 3.57 -7.78
N LYS A 17 8.27 3.81 -8.59
CA LYS A 17 7.10 4.60 -8.18
C LYS A 17 6.23 3.88 -7.15
N ASN A 18 6.24 2.55 -7.20
CA ASN A 18 5.58 1.68 -6.22
C ASN A 18 6.52 1.27 -5.07
N PHE A 19 7.83 1.51 -5.21
CA PHE A 19 8.85 1.24 -4.19
C PHE A 19 8.68 2.22 -3.03
N GLY A 20 8.07 1.73 -1.95
CA GLY A 20 7.70 2.51 -0.78
C GLY A 20 6.20 2.53 -0.49
N GLN A 21 5.35 2.33 -1.51
CA GLN A 21 3.89 2.21 -1.29
C GLN A 21 3.53 0.92 -0.55
N GLU A 22 4.22 -0.20 -0.80
CA GLU A 22 4.01 -1.44 -0.03
C GLU A 22 4.35 -1.25 1.46
N ALA A 23 5.43 -0.52 1.77
CA ALA A 23 5.80 -0.25 3.15
C ALA A 23 4.83 0.73 3.85
N GLU A 24 4.31 1.71 3.12
CA GLU A 24 3.26 2.60 3.64
C GLU A 24 1.95 1.84 3.90
N VAL A 25 1.51 0.95 3.01
CA VAL A 25 0.27 0.17 3.21
C VAL A 25 0.39 -0.82 4.38
N ALA A 26 1.60 -1.30 4.65
CA ALA A 26 1.85 -2.20 5.78
C ALA A 26 1.58 -1.55 7.14
N GLU A 27 1.79 -0.23 7.26
CA GLU A 27 1.67 0.53 8.51
C GLU A 27 0.51 1.53 8.51
N VAL A 28 -0.03 1.87 7.33
CA VAL A 28 -1.11 2.86 7.14
C VAL A 28 -2.25 2.22 6.37
N GLY A 29 -3.46 2.39 6.89
CA GLY A 29 -4.68 1.90 6.25
C GLY A 29 -5.60 3.02 5.78
N ARG A 30 -6.47 2.70 4.83
CA ARG A 30 -7.55 3.57 4.38
C ARG A 30 -8.89 3.08 4.91
N VAL A 31 -9.64 3.98 5.57
CA VAL A 31 -11.01 3.70 6.01
C VAL A 31 -11.93 3.51 4.80
N LEU A 32 -12.57 2.35 4.72
CA LEU A 32 -13.56 2.01 3.70
C LEU A 32 -14.98 2.40 4.12
N SER A 33 -15.33 2.18 5.39
CA SER A 33 -16.66 2.48 5.93
C SER A 33 -16.62 2.66 7.44
N VAL A 34 -17.50 3.52 7.97
CA VAL A 34 -17.70 3.72 9.42
C VAL A 34 -19.18 3.58 9.74
N GLY A 35 -19.53 2.85 10.80
CA GLY A 35 -20.89 2.72 11.30
C GLY A 35 -20.93 2.16 12.72
N ASP A 36 -21.81 2.70 13.58
CA ASP A 36 -21.99 2.28 14.98
C ASP A 36 -20.69 2.17 15.80
N GLY A 37 -19.73 3.05 15.53
CA GLY A 37 -18.41 3.04 16.18
C GLY A 37 -17.44 1.98 15.66
N ILE A 38 -17.78 1.26 14.58
CA ILE A 38 -16.94 0.27 13.91
C ILE A 38 -16.46 0.84 12.56
N ALA A 39 -15.15 0.85 12.36
CA ALA A 39 -14.52 1.18 11.08
C ALA A 39 -14.02 -0.08 10.38
N ARG A 40 -14.23 -0.18 9.06
CA ARG A 40 -13.53 -1.15 8.19
C ARG A 40 -12.40 -0.43 7.49
N VAL A 41 -11.19 -0.96 7.62
CA VAL A 41 -9.97 -0.38 7.09
C VAL A 41 -9.30 -1.39 6.15
N HIS A 42 -8.71 -0.91 5.06
CA HIS A 42 -7.89 -1.70 4.14
C HIS A 42 -6.44 -1.23 4.20
N GLY A 43 -5.48 -2.16 4.21
CA GLY A 43 -4.09 -1.92 4.60
C GLY A 43 -3.86 -2.33 6.05
N LEU A 44 -2.89 -1.70 6.74
CA LEU A 44 -2.46 -2.08 8.10
C LEU A 44 -1.99 -3.55 8.15
N ASP A 45 -1.26 -4.01 7.15
CA ASP A 45 -0.93 -5.43 7.00
C ASP A 45 -0.08 -5.99 8.16
N ASN A 46 0.65 -5.14 8.88
CA ASN A 46 1.47 -5.51 10.04
C ASN A 46 0.78 -5.32 11.40
N VAL A 47 -0.49 -4.87 11.45
CA VAL A 47 -1.18 -4.59 12.72
C VAL A 47 -1.44 -5.87 13.51
N GLN A 48 -1.26 -5.79 14.83
CA GLN A 48 -1.54 -6.89 15.74
C GLN A 48 -2.99 -6.86 16.24
N ALA A 49 -3.53 -8.04 16.54
CA ALA A 49 -4.86 -8.13 17.14
C ALA A 49 -4.89 -7.45 18.51
N GLY A 50 -5.75 -6.42 18.66
CA GLY A 50 -5.88 -5.63 19.89
C GLY A 50 -4.90 -4.47 19.98
N GLU A 51 -4.15 -4.18 18.93
CA GLU A 51 -3.32 -2.98 18.84
C GLU A 51 -4.18 -1.72 18.73
N MET A 52 -3.70 -0.62 19.34
CA MET A 52 -4.36 0.67 19.28
C MET A 52 -4.00 1.37 17.98
N VAL A 53 -5.02 1.77 17.22
CA VAL A 53 -4.86 2.47 15.94
C VAL A 53 -5.32 3.93 16.10
N GLU A 54 -4.52 4.86 15.58
CA GLU A 54 -4.85 6.29 15.50
C GLU A 54 -5.49 6.60 14.14
N PHE A 55 -6.48 7.49 14.12
CA PHE A 55 -7.31 7.79 12.95
C PHE A 55 -7.18 9.25 12.51
#